data_AF-A0A8J2HAI6-F1
#
_entry.id   AF-A0A8J2HAI6-F1
#
_cell.length_a   1.000
_cell.length_b   1.000
_cell.length_c   1.000
_cell.angle_alpha   90.00
_cell.angle_beta   90.00
_cell.angle_gamma   90.00
#
_symmetry.space_group_name_H-M   'P 1'
#
loop_
_entity.id
_entity.type
_entity.pdbx_description
1 polymer ?
#
loop_
_entity_poly.entity_id
_entity_poly.type
_entity_poly.pdbx_seq_one_letter_code
_entity_poly.pdbx_strand_id
1 'polypeptide(L)'
;MTCCKSHKEAGCEVPLAKVSAEPHESIKYNFPTEDTVPREKLELLGHSEEVKKCLENPHVRDIAQAILNNPNPTKAIALAMTEPIFVELADACLRVVEPIDTMNRIISNIIL
;
A
#
# COMPACT_ATOMS: atom_id res chain seq x y z
N MET A 1 14.97 33.36 -6.81
CA MET A 1 14.64 31.93 -6.64
C MET A 1 15.92 31.15 -6.42
N THR A 2 16.38 31.10 -5.18
CA THR A 2 17.71 30.57 -4.83
C THR A 2 17.56 29.64 -3.63
N CYS A 3 16.88 28.51 -3.84
CA CYS A 3 16.83 27.42 -2.85
C CYS A 3 17.79 26.27 -3.23
N CYS A 4 18.15 26.11 -4.51
CA CYS A 4 18.87 24.91 -4.96
C CYS A 4 20.40 24.89 -4.73
N LYS A 5 21.02 25.95 -4.19
CA LYS A 5 22.47 25.93 -3.90
C LYS A 5 22.79 25.52 -2.45
N SER A 6 21.94 25.90 -1.50
CA SER A 6 22.19 25.64 -0.07
C SER A 6 21.89 24.20 0.37
N HIS A 7 21.15 23.42 -0.44
CA HIS A 7 20.88 22.00 -0.15
C HIS A 7 21.98 21.03 -0.62
N LYS A 8 23.00 21.51 -1.36
CA LYS A 8 24.04 20.63 -1.92
C LYS A 8 25.23 20.41 -0.96
N GLU A 9 25.43 21.31 0.01
CA GLU A 9 26.61 21.33 0.88
C GLU A 9 26.29 20.98 2.34
N ALA A 10 25.03 21.05 2.75
CA ALA A 10 24.53 20.42 3.96
C ALA A 10 23.86 19.12 3.54
N GLY A 11 24.38 17.97 4.00
CA GLY A 11 23.78 16.67 3.73
C GLY A 11 22.27 16.74 3.95
N CYS A 12 21.51 16.42 2.91
CA CYS A 12 20.06 16.32 3.02
C CYS A 12 19.76 15.10 3.88
N GLU A 13 19.80 15.26 5.19
CA GLU A 13 19.10 14.38 6.09
C GLU A 13 17.62 14.63 5.82
N VAL A 14 17.08 13.81 4.90
CA VAL A 14 15.66 13.50 4.90
C VAL A 14 15.34 13.26 6.37
N PRO A 15 14.46 14.07 6.99
CA PRO A 15 14.01 13.78 8.34
C PRO A 15 13.52 12.34 8.28
N LEU A 16 14.28 11.44 8.90
CA LEU A 16 13.87 10.09 9.15
C LEU A 16 12.66 10.31 10.05
N ALA A 17 11.49 10.41 9.43
CA ALA A 17 10.23 10.41 10.13
C ALA A 17 10.37 9.19 11.03
N LYS A 18 10.46 9.45 12.33
CA LYS A 18 10.44 8.41 13.34
C LYS A 18 9.16 7.66 13.07
N VAL A 19 9.23 6.59 12.28
CA VAL A 19 8.32 5.47 12.38
C VAL A 19 8.69 4.92 13.73
N SER A 20 8.07 5.51 14.75
CA SER A 20 8.11 5.00 16.10
C SER A 20 7.64 3.57 15.95
N ALA A 21 8.57 2.63 16.10
CA ALA A 21 8.27 1.25 16.38
C ALA A 21 7.65 1.22 17.78
N GLU A 22 6.46 1.81 17.92
CA GLU A 22 5.59 1.48 19.03
C GLU A 22 5.17 0.04 18.82
N PRO A 23 5.11 -0.78 19.88
CA PRO A 23 4.52 -2.10 19.79
C PRO A 23 3.12 -1.92 19.19
N HIS A 24 2.96 -2.25 17.90
CA HIS A 24 1.67 -2.17 17.23
C HIS A 24 0.80 -3.20 17.93
N GLU A 25 0.01 -2.72 18.88
CA GLU A 25 -1.07 -3.45 19.52
C GLU A 25 -1.81 -4.19 18.41
N SER A 26 -1.87 -5.52 18.55
CA SER A 26 -2.31 -6.42 17.50
C SER A 26 -3.70 -5.97 17.02
N ILE A 27 -3.77 -5.30 15.86
CA ILE A 27 -5.07 -4.92 15.27
C ILE A 27 -5.83 -6.22 15.09
N LYS A 28 -6.78 -6.44 15.99
CA LYS A 28 -7.68 -7.58 15.98
C LYS A 28 -8.90 -7.14 15.19
N TYR A 29 -9.09 -7.75 14.03
CA TYR A 29 -10.31 -7.52 13.25
C TYR A 29 -11.51 -7.91 14.11
N ASN A 30 -12.45 -6.98 14.30
CA ASN A 30 -13.67 -7.26 15.06
C ASN A 30 -14.56 -8.29 14.34
N PHE A 31 -14.48 -8.35 13.01
CA PHE A 31 -15.29 -9.22 12.16
C PHE A 31 -14.45 -9.77 11.00
N PRO A 32 -13.52 -10.71 11.25
CA PRO A 32 -12.75 -11.32 10.18
C PRO A 32 -13.64 -12.20 9.30
N THR A 33 -13.38 -12.18 8.00
CA THR A 33 -13.99 -13.02 6.96
C THR A 33 -12.91 -13.82 6.24
N GLU A 34 -13.31 -14.71 5.33
CA GLU A 34 -12.37 -15.46 4.48
C GLU A 34 -11.47 -14.53 3.64
N ASP A 35 -11.99 -13.36 3.25
CA ASP A 35 -11.26 -12.32 2.51
C ASP A 35 -10.38 -11.42 3.40
N THR A 36 -10.39 -11.59 4.72
CA THR A 36 -9.59 -10.77 5.62
C THR A 36 -8.13 -11.21 5.59
N VAL A 37 -7.25 -10.33 5.11
CA VAL A 37 -5.81 -10.60 5.04
C VAL A 37 -5.19 -10.65 6.45
N PRO A 38 -4.47 -11.72 6.82
CA PRO A 38 -3.75 -11.79 8.09
C PRO A 38 -2.67 -10.71 8.21
N ARG A 39 -2.43 -10.23 9.43
CA ARG A 39 -1.42 -9.20 9.72
C ARG A 39 -0.03 -9.57 9.22
N GLU A 40 0.39 -10.82 9.44
CA GLU A 40 1.72 -11.31 9.02
C GLU A 40 1.94 -11.15 7.50
N LYS A 41 0.87 -11.30 6.70
CA LYS A 41 0.94 -11.04 5.26
C LYS A 41 0.94 -9.55 4.92
N LEU A 42 0.22 -8.73 5.68
CA LEU A 42 0.24 -7.28 5.47
C LEU A 42 1.61 -6.67 5.79
N GLU A 43 2.36 -7.23 6.74
CA GLU A 43 3.73 -6.80 7.04
C GLU A 43 4.68 -7.00 5.85
N LEU A 44 4.42 -7.99 4.97
CA LEU A 44 5.20 -8.22 3.75
C LEU A 44 5.09 -7.06 2.75
N LEU A 45 4.00 -6.28 2.78
CA LEU A 45 3.84 -5.10 1.91
C LEU A 45 4.96 -4.08 2.13
N GLY A 46 5.42 -3.91 3.37
CA GLY A 46 6.52 -3.01 3.72
C GLY A 46 7.89 -3.44 3.15
N HIS A 47 8.02 -4.70 2.74
CA HIS A 47 9.24 -5.24 2.13
C HIS A 47 9.16 -5.32 0.60
N SER A 48 7.99 -5.11 0.00
CA SER A 48 7.81 -5.14 -1.45
C SER A 48 8.35 -3.87 -2.10
N GLU A 49 9.39 -4.00 -2.91
CA GLU A 49 9.98 -2.88 -3.66
C GLU A 49 8.99 -2.23 -4.62
N GLU A 50 8.06 -3.02 -5.15
CA GLU A 50 7.09 -2.50 -6.09
C GLU A 50 5.97 -1.71 -5.41
N VAL A 51 5.51 -2.17 -4.24
CA VAL A 51 4.58 -1.39 -3.39
C VAL A 51 5.25 -0.08 -2.97
N LYS A 52 6.53 -0.12 -2.56
CA LYS A 52 7.30 1.10 -2.24
C LYS A 52 7.36 2.05 -3.42
N LYS A 53 7.63 1.55 -4.63
CA LYS A 53 7.69 2.34 -5.86
C LYS A 53 6.36 3.02 -6.18
N CYS A 54 5.23 2.32 -6.02
CA CYS A 54 3.90 2.94 -6.16
C CYS A 54 3.69 4.08 -5.15
N LEU A 55 4.18 3.92 -3.92
CA LEU A 55 4.08 4.91 -2.84
C LEU A 55 5.06 6.09 -2.96
N GLU A 56 6.04 6.04 -3.87
CA GLU A 56 6.87 7.21 -4.21
C GLU A 56 6.02 8.31 -4.85
N ASN A 57 4.90 7.94 -5.49
CA ASN A 57 3.97 8.90 -6.07
C ASN A 57 3.15 9.60 -4.97
N PRO A 58 3.26 10.94 -4.82
CA PRO A 58 2.52 11.66 -3.79
C PRO A 58 1.01 11.51 -3.93
N HIS A 59 0.48 11.45 -5.16
CA HIS A 59 -0.96 11.33 -5.40
C HIS A 59 -1.52 10.01 -4.89
N VAL A 60 -0.76 8.92 -4.99
CA VAL A 60 -1.17 7.61 -4.46
C VAL A 60 -1.32 7.68 -2.94
N ARG A 61 -0.38 8.34 -2.26
CA ARG A 61 -0.45 8.53 -0.80
C ARG A 61 -1.62 9.44 -0.41
N ASP A 62 -1.87 10.50 -1.16
CA ASP A 62 -2.99 11.41 -0.92
C ASP A 62 -4.33 10.68 -1.07
N ILE A 63 -4.48 9.82 -2.09
CA ILE A 63 -5.65 8.97 -2.27
C ILE A 63 -5.82 8.01 -1.10
N ALA A 64 -4.76 7.29 -0.71
CA ALA A 64 -4.79 6.36 0.42
C ALA A 64 -5.18 7.07 1.73
N GLN A 65 -4.60 8.24 1.99
CA GLN A 65 -4.94 9.06 3.14
C GLN A 65 -6.40 9.54 3.07
N ALA A 66 -6.88 9.95 1.90
CA ALA A 66 -8.26 10.39 1.72
C ALA A 66 -9.27 9.26 2.00
N ILE A 67 -8.95 8.01 1.61
CA ILE A 67 -9.75 6.82 1.91
C ILE A 67 -9.81 6.58 3.42
N LEU A 68 -8.65 6.56 4.10
CA LEU A 68 -8.56 6.27 5.53
C LEU A 68 -9.33 7.27 6.41
N ASN A 69 -9.41 8.53 5.97
CA ASN A 69 -10.13 9.59 6.70
C ASN A 69 -11.56 9.80 6.19
N ASN A 70 -12.03 9.03 5.20
CA ASN A 70 -13.35 9.24 4.63
C ASN A 70 -14.44 8.70 5.57
N PRO A 71 -15.57 9.42 5.76
CA PRO A 71 -16.72 8.88 6.49
C PRO A 71 -17.37 7.67 5.81
N ASN A 72 -17.11 7.46 4.51
CA ASN A 72 -17.55 6.30 3.75
C ASN A 72 -16.38 5.69 2.95
N PRO A 73 -15.52 4.88 3.62
CA PRO A 73 -14.33 4.32 2.99
C PRO A 73 -14.68 3.37 1.83
N THR A 74 -15.81 2.66 1.90
CA THR A 74 -16.27 1.79 0.81
C THR A 74 -16.50 2.57 -0.48
N LYS A 75 -17.18 3.72 -0.40
CA LYS A 75 -17.40 4.60 -1.56
C LYS A 75 -16.08 5.26 -2.01
N ALA A 76 -15.23 5.66 -1.07
CA ALA A 76 -13.94 6.27 -1.39
C ALA A 76 -13.02 5.31 -2.14
N ILE A 77 -12.94 4.04 -1.73
CA ILE A 77 -12.21 2.99 -2.42
C ILE A 77 -12.78 2.80 -3.83
N ALA A 78 -14.10 2.72 -3.98
CA ALA A 78 -14.72 2.54 -5.30
C ALA A 78 -14.38 3.68 -6.29
N LEU A 79 -14.30 4.93 -5.79
CA LEU A 79 -13.83 6.06 -6.59
C LEU A 79 -12.33 5.98 -6.87
N ALA A 80 -11.51 5.62 -5.88
CA ALA A 80 -10.08 5.48 -6.08
C ALA A 80 -9.72 4.39 -7.10
N MET A 81 -10.55 3.34 -7.23
CA MET A 81 -10.40 2.31 -8.27
C MET A 81 -10.61 2.84 -9.70
N THR A 82 -11.07 4.07 -9.90
CA THR A 82 -11.09 4.70 -11.24
C THR A 82 -9.76 5.37 -11.58
N GLU A 83 -8.89 5.58 -10.60
CA GLU A 83 -7.58 6.22 -10.79
C GLU A 83 -6.51 5.16 -11.11
N PRO A 84 -5.85 5.23 -12.29
CA PRO A 84 -4.92 4.19 -12.72
C PRO A 84 -3.75 3.98 -11.75
N ILE A 85 -3.25 5.07 -11.16
CA ILE A 85 -2.14 5.04 -10.19
C ILE A 85 -2.51 4.29 -8.90
N PHE A 86 -3.79 4.29 -8.52
CA PHE A 86 -4.26 3.59 -7.33
C PHE A 86 -4.60 2.13 -7.64
N VAL A 87 -5.08 1.85 -8.86
CA VAL A 87 -5.21 0.47 -9.37
C VAL A 87 -3.86 -0.23 -9.42
N GLU A 88 -2.80 0.43 -9.89
CA GLU A 88 -1.44 -0.12 -9.88
C GLU A 88 -0.96 -0.47 -8.46
N LEU A 89 -1.23 0.41 -7.48
CA LEU A 89 -0.93 0.11 -6.07
C LEU A 89 -1.72 -1.12 -5.58
N ALA A 90 -3.01 -1.20 -5.90
CA ALA A 90 -3.86 -2.31 -5.47
C ALA A 90 -3.37 -3.64 -6.05
N ASP A 91 -3.02 -3.68 -7.33
CA ASP A 91 -2.43 -4.85 -7.98
C ASP A 91 -1.11 -5.27 -7.33
N ALA A 92 -0.21 -4.31 -7.06
CA ALA A 92 1.04 -4.55 -6.36
C ALA A 92 0.83 -5.13 -4.95
N CYS A 93 -0.18 -4.63 -4.22
CA CYS A 93 -0.54 -5.17 -2.91
C CYS A 93 -1.08 -6.60 -3.03
N LEU A 94 -1.99 -6.86 -3.97
CA LEU A 94 -2.62 -8.17 -4.18
C LEU A 94 -1.57 -9.24 -4.50
N ARG A 95 -0.59 -8.95 -5.35
CA ARG A 95 0.50 -9.89 -5.67
C ARG A 95 1.34 -10.32 -4.46
N VAL A 96 1.36 -9.52 -3.39
CA VAL A 96 2.05 -9.87 -2.14
C VAL A 96 1.16 -10.69 -1.20
N VAL A 97 -0.14 -10.36 -1.11
CA VAL A 97 -1.03 -10.95 -0.11
C VAL A 97 -1.82 -12.16 -0.60
N GLU A 98 -2.05 -12.25 -1.91
CA GLU A 98 -2.77 -13.36 -2.52
C GLU A 98 -1.95 -14.66 -2.45
N PRO A 99 -2.59 -15.79 -2.13
CA PRO A 99 -1.94 -17.09 -2.16
C PRO A 99 -1.56 -17.48 -3.61
N ILE A 100 -0.42 -18.14 -3.76
CA ILE A 100 0.12 -18.62 -5.05
C ILE A 100 -0.89 -19.52 -5.79
N ASP A 101 -1.76 -20.23 -5.07
CA ASP A 101 -2.84 -21.04 -5.63
C ASP A 101 -3.82 -20.26 -6.53
N THR A 102 -4.04 -18.96 -6.28
CA THR A 102 -4.89 -18.12 -7.13
C THR A 102 -4.29 -17.96 -8.53
N MET A 103 -2.96 -17.88 -8.66
CA MET A 103 -2.27 -17.87 -9.97
C MET A 103 -2.36 -19.22 -10.68
N ASN A 104 -2.28 -20.34 -9.95
CA ASN A 104 -2.42 -21.68 -10.51
C ASN A 104 -3.84 -21.99 -11.00
N ARG A 105 -4.88 -21.41 -10.38
CA ARG A 105 -6.29 -21.62 -10.77
C ARG A 105 -6.65 -21.01 -12.12
N ILE A 106 -5.89 -20.01 -12.59
CA ILE A 106 -6.04 -19.44 -13.94
C ILE A 106 -5.48 -20.41 -14.98
N ILE A 107 -4.34 -21.06 -14.68
CA ILE A 107 -3.71 -22.05 -15.55
C ILE A 107 -4.58 -23.33 -15.67
N SER A 108 -5.24 -23.74 -14.58
CA SER A 108 -6.16 -24.89 -14.60
C SER A 108 -7.42 -24.68 -15.46
N ASN A 109 -7.82 -23.44 -15.73
CA ASN A 109 -8.99 -23.13 -16.60
C ASN A 109 -8.63 -22.96 -18.08
N ILE A 110 -7.36 -23.07 -18.45
CA ILE A 110 -6.90 -23.02 -19.85
C ILE A 110 -6.50 -24.44 -20.35
N ILE A 111 -6.35 -25.42 -19.44
CA ILE A 111 -5.89 -26.79 -19.74
C ILE A 111 -6.97 -27.87 -19.42
N LEU A 112 -8.24 -27.48 -19.32
CA LEU A 112 -9.39 -28.40 -19.23
C LEU A 112 -10.50 -27.93 -20.17
#